data_AF-A0A7C3YRE7-F1
#
_entry.id   AF-A0A7C3YRE7-F1
#
_cell.length_a   1.000
_cell.length_b   1.000
_cell.length_c   1.000
_cell.angle_alpha   90.00
_cell.angle_beta   90.00
_cell.angle_gamma   90.00
#
_symmetry.space_group_name_H-M   'P 1'
#
loop_
_entity.id
_entity.type
_entity.pdbx_description
1 polymer ?
#
loop_
_entity_poly.entity_id
_entity_poly.type
_entity_poly.pdbx_seq_one_letter_code
_entity_poly.pdbx_strand_id
1 'polypeptide(L)'
;ELGPEMASLTTGSTNFADRVYDNSPGLVESLARKMHELDIKPELEVFDAAMINNGRLLADAGLVRQPLYFNFVLNLKGALAGTPKNLMFLYESLPAGAIWNVSIIGEPHVRLSAMAVLLGGNVRVGLEDNIYFERGVLASNAGQVERIVKIARMLGREIAGPDEARAILGLKIPPRDPSI
;
A
#
# COMPACT_ATOMS: atom_id res chain seq x y z
N GLU A 1 5.07 22.31 -9.92
CA GLU A 1 4.43 21.11 -9.33
C GLU A 1 5.40 19.94 -9.45
N LEU A 2 5.34 18.96 -8.53
CA LEU A 2 6.30 17.84 -8.46
C LEU A 2 6.00 16.67 -9.42
N GLY A 3 4.78 16.57 -9.95
CA GLY A 3 4.38 15.60 -10.98
C GLY A 3 4.70 14.13 -10.68
N PRO A 4 4.36 13.57 -9.50
CA PRO A 4 4.70 12.20 -9.16
C PRO A 4 3.87 11.19 -9.98
N GLU A 5 4.43 10.00 -10.21
CA GLU A 5 3.71 8.91 -10.91
C GLU A 5 2.54 8.36 -10.07
N MET A 6 2.69 8.42 -8.74
CA MET A 6 1.73 7.90 -7.76
C MET A 6 1.71 8.75 -6.49
N ALA A 7 0.59 8.69 -5.77
CA ALA A 7 0.51 9.19 -4.39
C ALA A 7 -0.50 8.37 -3.57
N SER A 8 -0.34 8.36 -2.26
CA SER A 8 -1.29 7.73 -1.34
C SER A 8 -2.60 8.52 -1.27
N LEU A 9 -3.73 7.79 -1.24
CA LEU A 9 -5.07 8.33 -1.06
C LEU A 9 -5.82 7.48 -0.02
N THR A 10 -5.97 8.02 1.18
CA THR A 10 -6.80 7.41 2.22
C THR A 10 -8.27 7.59 1.87
N THR A 11 -9.02 6.49 1.73
CA THR A 11 -10.40 6.53 1.23
C THR A 11 -11.46 6.62 2.33
N GLY A 12 -11.08 6.96 3.57
CA GLY A 12 -12.03 7.25 4.64
C GLY A 12 -11.37 7.71 5.94
N SER A 13 -12.16 8.29 6.84
CA SER A 13 -11.66 8.73 8.15
C SER A 13 -11.44 7.54 9.10
N THR A 14 -10.42 7.62 9.94
CA THR A 14 -10.14 6.66 11.00
C THR A 14 -9.49 7.35 12.20
N ASN A 15 -9.32 6.65 13.32
CA ASN A 15 -8.58 7.17 14.46
C ASN A 15 -7.10 6.81 14.36
N PHE A 16 -6.25 7.80 14.62
CA PHE A 16 -4.86 7.61 14.98
C PHE A 16 -4.73 7.66 16.52
N ALA A 17 -3.52 7.45 17.04
CA ALA A 17 -3.28 7.29 18.47
C ALA A 17 -3.83 8.42 19.36
N ASP A 18 -3.84 9.65 18.85
CA ASP A 18 -4.12 10.90 19.58
C ASP A 18 -5.08 11.84 18.84
N ARG A 19 -5.53 11.48 17.63
CA ARG A 19 -6.37 12.34 16.80
C ARG A 19 -7.23 11.55 15.82
N VAL A 20 -8.29 12.19 15.32
CA VAL A 20 -8.99 11.71 14.12
C VAL A 20 -8.10 12.01 12.92
N TYR A 21 -7.86 10.99 12.09
CA TYR A 21 -7.32 11.18 10.76
C TYR A 21 -8.49 11.36 9.80
N ASP A 22 -8.86 12.62 9.59
CA ASP A 22 -10.07 12.98 8.86
C ASP A 22 -9.85 12.98 7.34
N ASN A 23 -10.58 12.11 6.66
CA ASN A 23 -10.68 12.01 5.21
C ASN A 23 -12.17 11.89 4.84
N SER A 24 -12.90 13.00 5.00
CA SER A 24 -14.32 13.06 4.66
C SER A 24 -14.58 12.65 3.19
N PRO A 25 -15.75 12.09 2.85
CA PRO A 25 -16.05 11.66 1.49
C PRO A 25 -15.83 12.74 0.42
N GLY A 26 -16.21 14.00 0.71
CA GLY A 26 -16.01 15.12 -0.21
C GLY A 26 -14.53 15.46 -0.42
N LEU A 27 -13.71 15.39 0.63
CA LEU A 27 -12.26 15.54 0.49
C LEU A 27 -11.67 14.43 -0.38
N VAL A 28 -11.99 13.17 -0.07
CA VAL A 28 -11.50 12.00 -0.82
C VAL A 28 -11.85 12.10 -2.30
N GLU A 29 -13.10 12.45 -2.63
CA GLU A 29 -13.52 12.61 -4.03
C GLU A 29 -12.76 13.75 -4.73
N SER A 30 -12.60 14.90 -4.06
CA SER A 30 -11.87 16.04 -4.63
C SER A 30 -10.40 15.72 -4.90
N LEU A 31 -9.76 14.97 -4.00
CA LEU A 31 -8.38 14.51 -4.16
C LEU A 31 -8.28 13.50 -5.30
N ALA A 32 -9.16 12.51 -5.35
CA ALA A 32 -9.21 11.51 -6.42
C ALA A 32 -9.39 12.17 -7.80
N ARG A 33 -10.29 13.15 -7.89
CA ARG A 33 -10.50 13.94 -9.12
C ARG A 33 -9.24 14.70 -9.52
N LYS A 34 -8.58 15.36 -8.57
CA LYS A 34 -7.34 16.09 -8.86
C LYS A 34 -6.21 15.16 -9.31
N MET A 35 -6.07 14.01 -8.67
CA MET A 35 -5.11 12.97 -9.08
C MET A 35 -5.41 12.44 -10.48
N HIS A 36 -6.69 12.22 -10.81
CA HIS A 36 -7.11 11.78 -12.13
C HIS A 36 -6.74 12.76 -13.25
N GLU A 37 -7.00 14.06 -13.02
CA GLU A 37 -6.66 15.16 -13.93
C GLU A 37 -5.16 15.28 -14.17
N LEU A 38 -4.36 15.03 -13.13
CA LEU A 38 -2.89 15.10 -13.16
C LEU A 38 -2.22 13.78 -13.59
N ASP A 39 -3.00 12.75 -13.93
CA ASP A 39 -2.51 11.41 -14.26
C ASP A 39 -1.64 10.77 -13.16
N ILE A 40 -1.98 11.05 -11.89
CA ILE A 40 -1.35 10.46 -10.71
C ILE A 40 -2.15 9.23 -10.30
N LYS A 41 -1.51 8.06 -10.24
CA LYS A 41 -2.19 6.84 -9.79
C LYS A 41 -2.30 6.80 -8.26
N PRO A 42 -3.50 6.61 -7.69
CA PRO A 42 -3.63 6.48 -6.25
C PRO A 42 -3.20 5.10 -5.75
N GLU A 43 -2.41 5.08 -4.67
CA GLU A 43 -2.34 3.96 -3.73
C GLU A 43 -3.47 4.14 -2.72
N LEU A 44 -4.48 3.28 -2.77
CA LEU A 44 -5.69 3.40 -1.93
C LEU A 44 -5.39 2.85 -0.54
N GLU A 45 -5.20 3.74 0.43
CA GLU A 45 -4.85 3.38 1.81
C GLU A 45 -6.08 2.86 2.57
N VAL A 46 -5.97 1.66 3.13
CA VAL A 46 -7.05 0.91 3.78
C VAL A 46 -6.67 0.64 5.23
N PHE A 47 -7.30 1.41 6.13
CA PHE A 47 -7.21 1.22 7.59
C PHE A 47 -8.37 0.40 8.15
N ASP A 48 -9.46 0.27 7.37
CA ASP A 48 -10.68 -0.49 7.67
C ASP A 48 -11.27 -1.07 6.37
N ALA A 49 -11.96 -2.21 6.43
CA ALA A 49 -12.53 -2.86 5.24
C ALA A 49 -13.52 -1.99 4.47
N ALA A 50 -14.23 -1.07 5.13
CA ALA A 50 -15.12 -0.12 4.43
C ALA A 50 -14.37 0.76 3.41
N MET A 51 -13.08 1.02 3.62
CA MET A 51 -12.23 1.81 2.73
C MET A 51 -11.99 1.12 1.38
N ILE A 52 -12.06 -0.22 1.33
CA ILE A 52 -12.04 -0.96 0.06
C ILE A 52 -13.27 -0.61 -0.78
N ASN A 53 -14.46 -0.57 -0.15
CA ASN A 53 -15.70 -0.18 -0.83
C ASN A 53 -15.65 1.27 -1.32
N ASN A 54 -15.11 2.18 -0.51
CA ASN A 54 -14.93 3.57 -0.93
C ASN A 54 -14.01 3.67 -2.16
N GLY A 55 -12.90 2.91 -2.18
CA GLY A 55 -12.03 2.81 -3.35
C GLY A 55 -12.75 2.30 -4.60
N ARG A 56 -13.64 1.31 -4.46
CA ARG A 56 -14.48 0.81 -5.55
C ARG A 56 -15.45 1.88 -6.05
N LEU A 57 -16.10 2.62 -5.17
CA LEU A 57 -17.01 3.70 -5.56
C LEU A 57 -16.30 4.80 -6.36
N LEU A 58 -15.06 5.14 -6.00
CA LEU A 58 -14.25 6.08 -6.79
C LEU A 58 -13.91 5.52 -8.19
N ALA A 59 -13.63 4.23 -8.29
CA ALA A 59 -13.39 3.56 -9.56
C ALA A 59 -14.64 3.52 -10.44
N ASP A 60 -15.80 3.18 -9.86
CA ASP A 60 -17.10 3.15 -10.53
C ASP A 60 -17.52 4.54 -11.02
N ALA A 61 -17.11 5.60 -10.31
CA ALA A 61 -17.28 6.99 -10.72
C ALA A 61 -16.27 7.45 -11.79
N GLY A 62 -15.36 6.59 -12.25
CA GLY A 62 -14.33 6.89 -13.25
C GLY A 62 -13.17 7.74 -12.74
N LEU A 63 -13.07 7.97 -11.43
CA LEU A 63 -12.01 8.80 -10.83
C LEU A 63 -10.70 8.03 -10.66
N VAL A 64 -10.76 6.71 -10.44
CA VAL A 64 -9.57 5.85 -10.29
C VAL A 64 -9.46 4.85 -11.43
N ARG A 65 -8.32 4.88 -12.14
CA ARG A 65 -8.05 3.99 -13.29
C ARG A 65 -7.55 2.63 -12.83
N GLN A 66 -7.98 1.58 -13.54
CA GLN A 66 -7.49 0.21 -13.36
C GLN A 66 -6.00 0.08 -13.74
N PRO A 67 -5.27 -0.92 -13.20
CA PRO A 67 -5.67 -1.80 -12.10
C PRO A 67 -5.77 -1.02 -10.78
N LEU A 68 -6.75 -1.31 -9.92
CA LEU A 68 -6.80 -0.72 -8.58
C LEU A 68 -5.62 -1.21 -7.75
N TYR A 69 -5.05 -0.32 -6.92
CA TYR A 69 -3.94 -0.64 -6.04
C TYR A 69 -4.28 -0.26 -4.61
N PHE A 70 -4.40 -1.26 -3.74
CA PHE A 70 -4.76 -1.08 -2.33
C PHE A 70 -3.57 -1.32 -1.41
N ASN A 71 -3.39 -0.47 -0.41
CA ASN A 71 -2.44 -0.68 0.67
C ASN A 71 -3.18 -0.97 1.97
N PHE A 72 -2.98 -2.16 2.52
CA PHE A 72 -3.53 -2.53 3.82
C PHE A 72 -2.63 -2.04 4.94
N VAL A 73 -3.06 -0.97 5.61
CA VAL A 73 -2.33 -0.38 6.72
C VAL A 73 -2.80 -1.02 8.03
N LEU A 74 -1.97 -1.89 8.59
CA LEU A 74 -2.32 -2.74 9.71
C LEU A 74 -1.51 -2.41 10.96
N ASN A 75 -2.14 -2.63 12.12
CA ASN A 75 -1.55 -2.45 13.44
C ASN A 75 -1.26 -1.01 13.85
N LEU A 76 -1.82 -0.03 13.13
CA LEU A 76 -1.82 1.35 13.61
C LEU A 76 -2.75 1.47 14.82
N LYS A 77 -2.28 2.12 15.89
CA LYS A 77 -3.09 2.33 17.09
C LYS A 77 -4.35 3.15 16.75
N GLY A 78 -5.52 2.53 16.95
CA GLY A 78 -6.83 3.13 16.60
C GLY A 78 -7.47 2.58 15.32
N ALA A 79 -6.74 1.78 14.54
CA ALA A 79 -7.20 1.13 13.32
C ALA A 79 -7.23 -0.41 13.44
N LEU A 80 -7.41 -1.13 12.33
CA LEU A 80 -7.40 -2.58 12.30
C LEU A 80 -6.10 -3.17 12.88
N ALA A 81 -6.25 -4.10 13.82
CA ALA A 81 -5.13 -4.81 14.42
C ALA A 81 -4.34 -5.63 13.38
N GLY A 82 -3.02 -5.69 13.53
CA GLY A 82 -2.14 -6.51 12.69
C GLY A 82 -2.22 -7.98 13.04
N THR A 83 -3.27 -8.66 12.57
CA THR A 83 -3.46 -10.10 12.77
C THR A 83 -3.65 -10.82 11.43
N PRO A 84 -3.26 -12.11 11.31
CA PRO A 84 -3.53 -12.90 10.10
C PRO A 84 -5.00 -12.93 9.71
N LYS A 85 -5.91 -12.95 10.70
CA LYS A 85 -7.37 -12.92 10.48
C LYS A 85 -7.80 -11.65 9.73
N ASN A 86 -7.34 -10.49 10.20
CA ASN A 86 -7.69 -9.21 9.58
C ASN A 86 -7.07 -9.07 8.20
N LEU A 87 -5.82 -9.52 8.02
CA LEU A 87 -5.17 -9.53 6.71
C LEU A 87 -5.94 -10.40 5.71
N MET A 88 -6.32 -11.62 6.09
CA MET A 88 -7.09 -12.52 5.23
C MET A 88 -8.46 -11.93 4.90
N PHE A 89 -9.14 -11.33 5.87
CA PHE A 89 -10.43 -10.67 5.66
C PHE A 89 -10.34 -9.53 4.63
N LEU A 90 -9.33 -8.67 4.72
CA LEU A 90 -9.13 -7.59 3.74
C LEU A 90 -8.79 -8.14 2.34
N TYR A 91 -7.92 -9.15 2.28
CA TYR A 91 -7.56 -9.83 1.03
C TYR A 91 -8.79 -10.42 0.32
N GLU A 92 -9.65 -11.14 1.05
CA GLU A 92 -10.89 -11.72 0.51
C GLU A 92 -11.95 -10.68 0.14
N SER A 93 -11.81 -9.44 0.62
CA SER A 93 -12.73 -8.33 0.34
C SER A 93 -12.37 -7.54 -0.93
N LEU A 94 -11.21 -7.82 -1.54
CA LEU A 94 -10.75 -7.08 -2.71
C LEU A 94 -11.63 -7.32 -3.95
N PRO A 95 -11.82 -6.29 -4.81
CA PRO A 95 -12.40 -6.51 -6.13
C PRO A 95 -11.46 -7.35 -7.01
N ALA A 96 -12.04 -8.12 -7.93
CA ALA A 96 -11.28 -8.94 -8.87
C ALA A 96 -10.27 -8.10 -9.67
N GLY A 97 -9.05 -8.61 -9.82
CA GLY A 97 -7.98 -7.94 -10.56
C GLY A 97 -7.28 -6.81 -9.80
N ALA A 98 -7.66 -6.52 -8.55
CA ALA A 98 -6.94 -5.57 -7.71
C ALA A 98 -5.53 -6.06 -7.38
N ILE A 99 -4.58 -5.14 -7.44
CA ILE A 99 -3.25 -5.29 -6.91
C ILE A 99 -3.28 -4.77 -5.47
N TRP A 100 -2.50 -5.37 -4.59
CA TRP A 100 -2.48 -4.94 -3.20
C TRP A 100 -1.10 -5.10 -2.56
N ASN A 101 -0.88 -4.36 -1.50
CA ASN A 101 0.28 -4.49 -0.63
C ASN A 101 -0.13 -4.39 0.86
N VAL A 102 0.84 -4.58 1.75
CA VAL A 102 0.67 -4.36 3.20
C VAL A 102 1.69 -3.37 3.72
N SER A 103 1.25 -2.50 4.63
CA SER A 103 2.08 -1.67 5.51
C SER A 103 1.76 -2.04 6.94
N ILE A 104 2.71 -2.60 7.68
CA ILE A 104 2.45 -3.18 8.99
C ILE A 104 3.29 -2.48 10.05
N ILE A 105 2.62 -1.85 11.01
CA ILE A 105 3.29 -1.09 12.06
C ILE A 105 3.79 -2.04 13.17
N GLY A 106 5.07 -1.93 13.52
CA GLY A 106 5.65 -2.59 14.71
C GLY A 106 5.82 -4.12 14.63
N GLU A 107 5.62 -4.81 15.78
CA GLU A 107 6.00 -6.23 15.97
C GLU A 107 5.47 -7.22 14.91
N PRO A 108 4.20 -7.15 14.43
CA PRO A 108 3.70 -8.15 13.50
C PRO A 108 4.26 -8.02 12.08
N HIS A 109 5.06 -6.98 11.80
CA HIS A 109 5.57 -6.63 10.47
C HIS A 109 6.10 -7.82 9.69
N VAL A 110 7.14 -8.50 10.19
CA VAL A 110 7.80 -9.59 9.42
C VAL A 110 6.84 -10.76 9.15
N ARG A 111 5.99 -11.13 10.13
CA ARG A 111 5.09 -12.27 10.00
C ARG A 111 3.97 -12.00 8.98
N LEU A 112 3.39 -10.80 9.00
CA LEU A 112 2.34 -10.43 8.07
C LEU A 112 2.87 -10.09 6.68
N SER A 113 4.07 -9.52 6.56
CA SER A 113 4.73 -9.35 5.27
C SER A 113 5.00 -10.70 4.59
N ALA A 114 5.46 -11.72 5.34
CA ALA A 114 5.64 -13.06 4.81
C ALA A 114 4.31 -13.68 4.34
N MET A 115 3.23 -13.47 5.10
CA MET A 115 1.88 -13.90 4.69
C MET A 115 1.40 -13.17 3.43
N ALA A 116 1.63 -11.86 3.32
CA ALA A 116 1.27 -11.10 2.12
C ALA A 116 2.01 -11.62 0.88
N VAL A 117 3.31 -11.88 1.00
CA VAL A 117 4.10 -12.51 -0.07
C VAL A 117 3.51 -13.86 -0.48
N LEU A 118 3.17 -14.72 0.49
CA LEU A 118 2.57 -16.03 0.26
C LEU A 118 1.22 -15.95 -0.47
N LEU A 119 0.39 -14.95 -0.13
CA LEU A 119 -0.91 -14.69 -0.75
C LEU A 119 -0.82 -13.97 -2.11
N GLY A 120 0.40 -13.71 -2.62
CA GLY A 120 0.64 -13.02 -3.89
C GLY A 120 0.57 -11.48 -3.81
N GLY A 121 0.40 -10.91 -2.62
CA GLY A 121 0.45 -9.47 -2.38
C GLY A 121 1.87 -8.89 -2.41
N ASN A 122 1.97 -7.57 -2.42
CA ASN A 122 3.24 -6.85 -2.30
C ASN A 122 3.48 -6.42 -0.84
N VAL A 123 4.65 -5.87 -0.54
CA VAL A 123 5.03 -5.47 0.82
C VAL A 123 5.67 -4.09 0.79
N ARG A 124 5.18 -3.20 1.65
CA ARG A 124 5.86 -1.95 2.01
C ARG A 124 6.66 -2.16 3.28
N VAL A 125 7.88 -1.61 3.30
CA VAL A 125 8.75 -1.57 4.47
C VAL A 125 9.39 -0.20 4.58
N GLY A 126 9.85 0.13 5.78
CA GLY A 126 10.65 1.32 5.99
C GLY A 126 10.64 1.76 7.44
N LEU A 127 11.52 2.72 7.75
CA LEU A 127 11.58 3.34 9.08
C LEU A 127 10.32 4.13 9.42
N GLU A 128 9.50 4.47 8.43
CA GLU A 128 8.17 5.05 8.62
C GLU A 128 7.24 4.12 9.40
N ASP A 129 7.24 2.82 9.06
CA ASP A 129 6.33 1.83 9.65
C ASP A 129 6.96 1.13 10.86
N ASN A 130 8.27 0.92 10.82
CA ASN A 130 8.98 0.18 11.87
C ASN A 130 10.44 0.63 12.01
N ILE A 131 10.79 1.10 13.20
CA ILE A 131 12.16 1.54 13.55
C ILE A 131 13.07 0.39 14.02
N TYR A 132 12.52 -0.80 14.25
CA TYR A 132 13.26 -1.95 14.77
C TYR A 132 13.43 -3.07 13.73
N PHE A 133 14.65 -3.56 13.58
CA PHE A 133 14.93 -4.76 12.80
C PHE A 133 14.47 -5.98 13.60
N GLU A 134 14.81 -6.05 14.88
CA GLU A 134 14.32 -7.04 15.82
C GLU A 134 14.16 -6.38 17.20
N ARG A 135 13.64 -7.12 18.18
CA ARG A 135 13.38 -6.54 19.50
C ARG A 135 14.67 -5.94 20.09
N GLY A 136 14.69 -4.62 20.23
CA GLY A 136 15.82 -3.88 20.79
C GLY A 136 16.94 -3.53 19.79
N VAL A 137 16.82 -3.92 18.52
CA VAL A 137 17.82 -3.61 17.48
C VAL A 137 17.21 -2.70 16.44
N LEU A 138 17.77 -1.51 16.27
CA LEU A 138 17.30 -0.54 15.29
C LEU A 138 17.50 -1.04 13.85
N ALA A 139 16.57 -0.67 12.98
CA ALA A 139 16.64 -0.99 11.55
C ALA A 139 17.34 0.10 10.74
N SER A 140 17.74 -0.28 9.52
CA SER A 140 17.92 0.64 8.39
C SER A 140 16.88 0.30 7.31
N ASN A 141 16.52 1.26 6.45
CA ASN A 141 15.63 1.00 5.31
C ASN A 141 16.16 -0.15 4.44
N ALA A 142 17.44 -0.11 4.08
CA ALA A 142 18.10 -1.16 3.29
C ALA A 142 18.02 -2.54 3.97
N GLY A 143 18.26 -2.62 5.28
CA GLY A 143 18.18 -3.88 6.01
C GLY A 143 16.77 -4.47 6.03
N GLN A 144 15.74 -3.62 6.14
CA GLN A 144 14.34 -4.09 6.06
C GLN A 144 14.00 -4.60 4.65
N VAL A 145 14.44 -3.89 3.60
CA VAL A 145 14.29 -4.33 2.21
C VAL A 145 14.97 -5.68 2.01
N GLU A 146 16.25 -5.82 2.37
CA GLU A 146 17.01 -7.06 2.23
C GLU A 146 16.32 -8.25 2.91
N ARG A 147 15.73 -8.02 4.08
CA ARG A 147 14.99 -9.07 4.79
C ARG A 147 13.77 -9.53 3.97
N ILE A 148 12.95 -8.62 3.48
CA ILE A 148 11.76 -8.99 2.70
C ILE A 148 12.16 -9.63 1.37
N VAL A 149 13.21 -9.15 0.70
CA VAL A 149 13.75 -9.78 -0.51
C VAL A 149 14.16 -11.24 -0.25
N LYS A 150 14.85 -11.51 0.87
CA LYS A 150 15.21 -12.88 1.27
C LYS A 150 13.97 -13.74 1.50
N ILE A 151 12.98 -13.24 2.23
CA ILE A 151 11.71 -13.95 2.49
C ILE A 151 10.97 -14.25 1.17
N ALA A 152 10.85 -13.27 0.28
CA ALA A 152 10.19 -13.43 -1.02
C ALA A 152 10.83 -14.52 -1.85
N ARG A 153 12.17 -14.50 -1.99
CA ARG A 153 12.92 -15.52 -2.73
C ARG A 153 12.81 -16.90 -2.08
N MET A 154 12.84 -16.99 -0.75
CA MET A 154 12.61 -18.26 -0.04
C MET A 154 11.23 -18.85 -0.30
N LEU A 155 10.22 -18.00 -0.55
CA LEU A 155 8.87 -18.39 -0.94
C LEU A 155 8.68 -18.51 -2.46
N GLY A 156 9.77 -18.47 -3.25
CA GLY A 156 9.73 -18.65 -4.70
C GLY A 156 9.19 -17.46 -5.49
N ARG A 157 9.22 -16.24 -4.92
CA ARG A 157 8.81 -15.01 -5.60
C ARG A 157 9.99 -14.09 -5.86
N GLU A 158 10.11 -13.64 -7.11
CA GLU A 158 11.10 -12.63 -7.51
C GLU A 158 10.62 -11.21 -7.20
N ILE A 159 11.58 -10.27 -7.21
CA ILE A 159 11.36 -8.87 -6.89
C ILE A 159 11.31 -8.05 -8.16
N ALA A 160 10.22 -7.29 -8.33
CA ALA A 160 10.05 -6.39 -9.44
C ALA A 160 11.06 -5.23 -9.37
N GLY A 161 11.76 -4.98 -10.47
CA GLY A 161 12.47 -3.72 -10.67
C GLY A 161 11.49 -2.55 -10.89
N PRO A 162 11.96 -1.29 -10.88
CA PRO A 162 11.08 -0.12 -11.04
C PRO A 162 10.23 -0.14 -12.33
N ASP A 163 10.81 -0.53 -13.47
CA ASP A 163 10.08 -0.60 -14.75
C ASP A 163 9.03 -1.72 -14.76
N GLU A 164 9.32 -2.85 -14.12
CA GLU A 164 8.36 -3.95 -13.96
C GLU A 164 7.22 -3.54 -13.03
N ALA A 165 7.53 -2.85 -11.93
CA ALA A 165 6.53 -2.30 -11.02
C ALA A 165 5.61 -1.30 -11.74
N ARG A 166 6.17 -0.42 -12.60
CA ARG A 166 5.37 0.47 -13.45
C ARG A 166 4.42 -0.31 -14.36
N ALA A 167 4.91 -1.34 -15.04
CA ALA A 167 4.10 -2.17 -15.92
C ALA A 167 2.97 -2.88 -15.15
N ILE A 168 3.27 -3.47 -14.00
CA ILE A 168 2.30 -4.12 -13.11
C ILE A 168 1.22 -3.12 -12.67
N LEU A 169 1.62 -1.91 -12.27
CA LEU A 169 0.73 -0.87 -11.78
C LEU A 169 0.01 -0.11 -12.91
N GLY A 170 0.33 -0.35 -14.18
CA GLY A 170 -0.24 0.38 -15.31
C GLY A 170 0.21 1.85 -15.37
N LEU A 171 1.43 2.14 -14.91
CA LEU A 171 2.06 3.46 -15.01
C LEU A 171 2.77 3.62 -16.35
N LYS A 172 2.95 4.87 -16.78
CA LYS A 172 3.78 5.19 -17.94
C LYS A 172 5.24 4.91 -17.62
N ILE A 173 5.95 4.22 -18.52
CA ILE A 173 7.39 4.07 -18.42
C ILE A 173 8.03 5.36 -18.98
N PRO A 174 8.74 6.15 -18.16
CA PRO A 174 9.42 7.33 -18.66
C PRO A 174 10.50 6.91 -19.66
N PRO A 175 10.74 7.70 -20.73
CA PRO A 175 11.86 7.44 -21.63
C PRO A 175 13.16 7.43 -20.80
N ARG A 176 13.97 6.38 -20.96
CA ARG A 176 15.27 6.30 -20.29
C ARG A 176 16.14 7.45 -20.77
N ASP A 177 16.76 8.16 -19.83
CA ASP A 177 17.86 9.05 -20.16
C ASP A 177 19.04 8.18 -20.60
N PRO A 178 19.47 8.25 -21.88
CA PRO A 178 20.57 7.44 -22.38
C PRO A 178 21.94 7.82 -21.77
N SER A 179 22.00 8.85 -20.92
CA SER A 179 23.21 9.29 -20.21
C SER A 179 23.42 8.67 -18.82
N ILE A 180 22.49 7.85 -18.34
CA ILE A 180 22.56 7.12 -17.06
C ILE A 180 22.69 5.61 -17.29
#